data_AF-A0A943V002-F1
#
_entry.id   AF-A0A943V002-F1
#
_cell.length_a   1.000
_cell.length_b   1.000
_cell.length_c   1.000
_cell.angle_alpha   90.00
_cell.angle_beta   90.00
_cell.angle_gamma   90.00
#
_symmetry.space_group_name_H-M   'P 1'
#
loop_
_entity.id
_entity.type
_entity.pdbx_description
1 polymer ?
#
loop_
_entity_poly.entity_id
_entity_poly.type
_entity_poly.pdbx_seq_one_letter_code
_entity_poly.pdbx_strand_id
1 'polypeptide(L)'
;MSMPSSRKTMELLAPAGGWEQLEYAVHFGADAVYLASQRYGMRRRADNFSEDDLPRVVEYAHAHGVDVHVTVNTMMTDADTDDLPRYFGVLEAAGVDAVIVGDMGALAIARSAAPHVAIHLSTQASCMNAEAAKLYASIGVSRIVLAREMSLEAIAEMRWRLPEEIELEAFVHGAMCMAYSGRCLISDHLAGRGANVGHCAQPCRWKYALVEETRPGQYFPVEQDDRGSFIMSSNDMNMLSHLQELADAGVNSVKIEGRAKGAYYVASTVNAYRHVLDGASADAWQAELETTSHRPYSTGFYFGGPGQNQGTVEYARSHQMVARVLGCAAEGDALFRVEVLCRNRFFEGEELEVISPDADVRTVRVENLRWHAAPETDLSDIERDGIGRLVGPDPSCEGGTLVAVGVANRTMERYSFTVLFELHERDILRIRRDGQDVGRVL
;
A
#
# COMPACT_ATOMS: atom_id res chain seq x y z
N MET A 1 40.75 1.03 6.86
CA MET A 1 39.91 1.78 7.81
C MET A 1 38.49 1.32 7.59
N SER A 2 37.95 0.54 8.53
CA SER A 2 36.56 0.09 8.50
C SER A 2 35.67 1.30 8.72
N MET A 3 34.80 1.59 7.76
CA MET A 3 33.75 2.58 7.93
C MET A 3 32.77 2.08 9.00
N PRO A 4 32.28 2.95 9.91
CA PRO A 4 31.22 2.57 10.83
C PRO A 4 29.95 2.31 10.02
N SER A 5 29.56 1.03 9.95
CA SER A 5 28.22 0.61 9.54
C SER A 5 27.26 0.92 10.70
N SER A 6 26.61 2.08 10.63
CA SER A 6 25.35 2.29 11.32
C SER A 6 24.50 3.21 10.47
N ARG A 7 23.89 2.66 9.41
CA ARG A 7 22.66 3.27 8.91
C ARG A 7 21.75 3.39 10.14
N LYS A 8 21.33 4.61 10.51
CA LYS A 8 20.11 4.74 11.31
C LYS A 8 19.05 4.06 10.46
N THR A 9 18.61 2.88 10.87
CA THR A 9 17.59 2.13 10.15
C THR A 9 16.32 2.97 10.23
N MET A 10 15.92 3.55 9.11
CA MET A 10 14.63 4.24 9.02
C MET A 10 13.52 3.21 9.14
N GLU A 11 12.48 3.53 9.91
CA GLU A 11 11.26 2.71 10.01
C GLU A 11 10.56 2.65 8.65
N LEU A 12 10.13 1.46 8.22
CA LEU A 12 9.28 1.24 7.06
C LEU A 12 7.80 1.23 7.47
N LEU A 13 7.11 2.34 7.25
CA LEU A 13 5.67 2.48 7.54
C LEU A 13 4.82 2.11 6.32
N ALA A 14 4.12 0.98 6.41
CA ALA A 14 3.31 0.43 5.33
C ALA A 14 1.80 0.70 5.47
N PRO A 15 1.04 0.85 4.37
CA PRO A 15 -0.40 1.03 4.43
C PRO A 15 -1.16 -0.26 4.67
N ALA A 16 -2.10 -0.27 5.62
CA ALA A 16 -3.07 -1.34 5.82
C ALA A 16 -4.51 -0.83 5.55
N GLY A 17 -5.02 -1.14 4.35
CA GLY A 17 -6.38 -0.77 3.92
C GLY A 17 -7.48 -1.74 4.34
N GLY A 18 -7.09 -2.92 4.82
CA GLY A 18 -7.94 -4.04 5.17
C GLY A 18 -7.07 -5.21 5.64
N TRP A 19 -7.69 -6.31 6.05
CA TRP A 19 -6.99 -7.43 6.68
C TRP A 19 -5.92 -8.05 5.79
N GLU A 20 -6.20 -8.21 4.49
CA GLU A 20 -5.22 -8.79 3.58
C GLU A 20 -4.00 -7.88 3.37
N GLN A 21 -4.19 -6.55 3.25
CA GLN A 21 -3.06 -5.62 3.20
C GLN A 21 -2.22 -5.64 4.48
N LEU A 22 -2.87 -5.74 5.65
CA LEU A 22 -2.19 -5.88 6.94
C LEU A 22 -1.31 -7.14 6.97
N GLU A 23 -1.87 -8.29 6.62
CA GLU A 23 -1.13 -9.56 6.60
C GLU A 23 0.10 -9.48 5.69
N TYR A 24 -0.05 -8.87 4.51
CA TYR A 24 1.07 -8.72 3.57
C TYR A 24 2.10 -7.68 3.97
N ALA A 25 1.68 -6.54 4.53
CA ALA A 25 2.61 -5.54 5.05
C ALA A 25 3.52 -6.15 6.13
N VAL A 26 2.92 -6.87 7.08
CA VAL A 26 3.66 -7.58 8.14
C VAL A 26 4.54 -8.68 7.54
N HIS A 27 4.00 -9.53 6.66
CA HIS A 27 4.73 -10.65 6.08
C HIS A 27 5.98 -10.22 5.28
N PHE A 28 5.91 -9.09 4.57
CA PHE A 28 7.01 -8.57 3.76
C PHE A 28 7.94 -7.60 4.51
N GLY A 29 7.78 -7.46 5.84
CA GLY A 29 8.76 -6.80 6.70
C GLY A 29 8.53 -5.30 6.92
N ALA A 30 7.28 -4.84 6.99
CA ALA A 30 7.00 -3.51 7.53
C ALA A 30 7.36 -3.45 9.03
N ASP A 31 8.01 -2.37 9.46
CA ASP A 31 8.29 -2.12 10.89
C ASP A 31 7.05 -1.58 11.62
N ALA A 32 6.20 -0.86 10.88
CA ALA A 32 4.93 -0.34 11.36
C ALA A 32 3.88 -0.34 10.24
N VAL A 33 2.61 -0.38 10.61
CA VAL A 33 1.48 -0.23 9.68
C VAL A 33 0.63 0.96 10.04
N TYR A 34 0.11 1.68 9.04
CA TYR A 34 -0.92 2.69 9.25
C TYR A 34 -2.26 2.31 8.62
N LEU A 35 -3.32 2.45 9.41
CA LEU A 35 -4.69 2.09 9.04
C LEU A 35 -5.69 3.17 9.44
N ALA A 36 -6.95 2.97 9.09
CA ALA A 36 -8.05 3.80 9.57
C ALA A 36 -9.18 2.92 10.08
N SER A 37 -9.97 3.45 11.01
CA SER A 37 -11.30 2.91 11.23
C SER A 37 -12.26 3.38 10.13
N GLN A 38 -13.51 2.95 10.18
CA GLN A 38 -14.56 3.40 9.26
C GLN A 38 -14.87 4.91 9.35
N ARG A 39 -14.39 5.61 10.40
CA ARG A 39 -14.53 7.07 10.58
C ARG A 39 -13.17 7.74 10.77
N TYR A 40 -13.15 9.06 10.62
CA TYR A 40 -12.02 9.96 10.91
C TYR A 40 -10.72 9.77 10.13
N GLY A 41 -10.56 8.70 9.35
CA GLY A 41 -9.49 8.54 8.38
C GLY A 41 -9.84 9.13 7.01
N MET A 42 -8.82 9.62 6.30
CA MET A 42 -8.95 9.80 4.84
C MET A 42 -9.18 8.44 4.15
N ARG A 43 -9.49 8.40 2.85
CA ARG A 43 -9.65 7.14 2.09
C ARG A 43 -10.72 6.19 2.65
N ARG A 44 -11.90 6.72 2.98
CA ARG A 44 -13.08 5.95 3.45
C ARG A 44 -13.56 4.84 2.52
N ARG A 45 -13.03 4.75 1.30
CA ARG A 45 -13.34 3.70 0.32
C ARG A 45 -12.47 2.45 0.44
N ALA A 46 -11.37 2.50 1.19
CA ALA A 46 -10.70 1.26 1.59
C ALA A 46 -11.66 0.47 2.51
N ASP A 47 -11.41 -0.83 2.66
CA ASP A 47 -12.25 -1.69 3.52
C ASP A 47 -12.28 -1.12 4.95
N ASN A 48 -11.11 -0.66 5.43
CA ASN A 48 -10.86 -0.15 6.77
C ASN A 48 -11.26 -1.17 7.85
N PHE A 49 -11.02 -0.82 9.11
CA PHE A 49 -11.33 -1.69 10.24
C PHE A 49 -12.50 -1.12 11.03
N SER A 50 -13.39 -1.97 11.53
CA SER A 50 -14.36 -1.52 12.54
C SER A 50 -13.64 -1.28 13.87
N GLU A 51 -14.28 -0.57 14.80
CA GLU A 51 -13.73 -0.40 16.16
C GLU A 51 -13.53 -1.76 16.87
N ASP A 52 -14.41 -2.73 16.60
CA ASP A 52 -14.35 -4.08 17.17
C ASP A 52 -13.21 -4.93 16.59
N ASP A 53 -12.73 -4.61 15.38
CA ASP A 53 -11.59 -5.30 14.76
C ASP A 53 -10.25 -4.87 15.38
N LEU A 54 -10.17 -3.67 15.97
CA LEU A 54 -8.91 -3.05 16.40
C LEU A 54 -8.10 -3.90 17.39
N PRO A 55 -8.68 -4.50 18.44
CA PRO A 55 -7.92 -5.34 19.36
C PRO A 55 -7.24 -6.52 18.64
N ARG A 56 -7.93 -7.14 17.68
CA ARG A 56 -7.39 -8.26 16.91
C ARG A 56 -6.32 -7.81 15.91
N VAL A 57 -6.47 -6.62 15.32
CA VAL A 57 -5.45 -6.02 14.44
C VAL A 57 -4.16 -5.76 15.22
N VAL A 58 -4.27 -5.13 16.40
CA VAL A 58 -3.13 -4.82 17.26
C VAL A 58 -2.47 -6.11 17.74
N GLU A 59 -3.26 -7.08 18.23
CA GLU A 59 -2.74 -8.39 18.64
C GLU A 59 -1.95 -9.08 17.52
N TYR A 60 -2.49 -9.09 16.29
CA TYR A 60 -1.80 -9.68 15.14
C TYR A 60 -0.49 -8.97 14.82
N ALA A 61 -0.49 -7.63 14.76
CA ALA A 61 0.70 -6.85 14.42
C ALA A 61 1.79 -6.96 15.50
N HIS A 62 1.43 -6.80 16.76
CA HIS A 62 2.34 -6.92 17.90
C HIS A 62 2.92 -8.32 18.05
N ALA A 63 2.16 -9.38 17.72
CA ALA A 63 2.69 -10.75 17.68
C ALA A 63 3.83 -10.94 16.66
N HIS A 64 3.95 -10.03 15.69
CA HIS A 64 5.03 -10.00 14.70
C HIS A 64 6.02 -8.84 14.93
N GLY A 65 5.91 -8.11 16.05
CA GLY A 65 6.77 -6.96 16.37
C GLY A 65 6.55 -5.74 15.50
N VAL A 66 5.33 -5.55 14.97
CA VAL A 66 4.95 -4.45 14.08
C VAL A 66 4.03 -3.47 14.81
N ASP A 67 4.37 -2.18 14.79
CA ASP A 67 3.56 -1.13 15.43
C ASP A 67 2.32 -0.76 14.60
N VAL A 68 1.26 -0.32 15.27
CA VAL A 68 -0.03 0.05 14.65
C VAL A 68 -0.32 1.54 14.83
N HIS A 69 -0.39 2.26 13.72
CA HIS A 69 -0.73 3.67 13.65
C HIS A 69 -2.14 3.91 13.08
N VAL A 70 -3.02 4.56 13.82
CA VAL A 70 -4.40 4.85 13.37
C VAL A 70 -4.53 6.28 12.86
N THR A 71 -4.98 6.46 11.62
CA THR A 71 -5.20 7.80 11.07
C THR A 71 -6.50 8.41 11.59
N VAL A 72 -6.39 9.61 12.17
CA VAL A 72 -7.51 10.47 12.60
C VAL A 72 -7.31 11.84 11.93
N ASN A 73 -7.31 11.82 10.60
CA ASN A 73 -6.81 12.87 9.74
C ASN A 73 -7.83 13.34 8.70
N THR A 74 -9.10 13.46 9.08
CA THR A 74 -10.07 14.27 8.34
C THR A 74 -10.12 15.69 8.91
N MET A 75 -10.58 16.65 8.12
CA MET A 75 -10.99 17.95 8.65
C MET A 75 -12.27 17.79 9.46
N MET A 76 -12.32 18.33 10.68
CA MET A 76 -13.35 18.00 11.66
C MET A 76 -14.28 19.17 11.95
N THR A 77 -15.53 18.85 12.27
CA THR A 77 -16.54 19.76 12.80
C THR A 77 -16.73 19.54 14.31
N ASP A 78 -17.46 20.43 14.99
CA ASP A 78 -17.75 20.26 16.42
C ASP A 78 -18.42 18.89 16.71
N ALA A 79 -19.34 18.46 15.84
CA ALA A 79 -20.01 17.16 15.94
C ALA A 79 -19.04 15.98 15.78
N ASP A 80 -17.97 16.14 14.99
CA ASP A 80 -16.91 15.13 14.91
C ASP A 80 -16.13 15.09 16.23
N THR A 81 -15.78 16.26 16.78
CA THR A 81 -14.98 16.38 18.01
C THR A 81 -15.70 15.92 19.26
N ASP A 82 -17.03 16.00 19.31
CA ASP A 82 -17.84 15.54 20.46
C ASP A 82 -17.69 14.03 20.72
N ASP A 83 -17.47 13.22 19.66
CA ASP A 83 -17.29 11.75 19.76
C ASP A 83 -15.83 11.33 19.98
N LEU A 84 -14.86 12.21 19.69
CA LEU A 84 -13.44 11.88 19.76
C LEU A 84 -12.95 11.40 21.14
N PRO A 85 -13.39 11.94 22.30
CA PRO A 85 -12.94 11.43 23.59
C PRO A 85 -13.23 9.94 23.77
N ARG A 86 -14.43 9.50 23.36
CA ARG A 86 -14.81 8.08 23.38
C ARG A 86 -13.94 7.28 22.41
N TYR A 87 -13.82 7.77 21.16
CA TYR A 87 -13.09 7.07 20.11
C TYR A 87 -11.60 6.89 20.45
N PHE A 88 -10.92 7.93 20.95
CA PHE A 88 -9.53 7.81 21.40
C PHE A 88 -9.37 6.84 22.57
N GLY A 89 -10.33 6.80 23.51
CA GLY A 89 -10.33 5.80 24.57
C GLY A 89 -10.43 4.37 24.05
N VAL A 90 -11.16 4.13 22.94
CA VAL A 90 -11.19 2.83 22.26
C VAL A 90 -9.82 2.50 21.65
N LEU A 91 -9.15 3.47 21.00
CA LEU A 91 -7.83 3.25 20.42
C LEU A 91 -6.78 2.91 21.50
N GLU A 92 -6.79 3.64 22.61
CA GLU A 92 -5.89 3.38 23.73
C GLU A 92 -6.15 1.99 24.35
N ALA A 93 -7.43 1.64 24.57
CA ALA A 93 -7.80 0.33 25.12
C ALA A 93 -7.44 -0.83 24.18
N ALA A 94 -7.46 -0.61 22.87
CA ALA A 94 -7.04 -1.60 21.88
C ALA A 94 -5.51 -1.77 21.82
N GLY A 95 -4.73 -0.86 22.40
CA GLY A 95 -3.26 -0.90 22.37
C GLY A 95 -2.65 -0.26 21.12
N VAL A 96 -3.33 0.69 20.47
CA VAL A 96 -2.79 1.43 19.33
C VAL A 96 -1.54 2.21 19.76
N ASP A 97 -0.45 2.09 19.01
CA ASP A 97 0.84 2.71 19.34
C ASP A 97 0.86 4.21 19.05
N ALA A 98 0.27 4.63 17.92
CA ALA A 98 0.18 6.04 17.57
C ALA A 98 -1.10 6.42 16.81
N VAL A 99 -1.49 7.68 16.92
CA VAL A 99 -2.51 8.30 16.06
C VAL A 99 -1.88 9.31 15.11
N ILE A 100 -2.28 9.28 13.83
CA ILE A 100 -1.85 10.25 12.82
C ILE A 100 -2.94 11.32 12.67
N VAL A 101 -2.74 12.49 13.28
CA VAL A 101 -3.78 13.52 13.48
C VAL A 101 -3.50 14.78 12.66
N GLY A 102 -4.52 15.30 11.97
CA GLY A 102 -4.40 16.53 11.16
C GLY A 102 -5.07 17.77 11.77
N ASP A 103 -6.10 17.57 12.59
CA ASP A 103 -6.89 18.65 13.18
C ASP A 103 -6.38 19.04 14.57
N MET A 104 -6.32 20.34 14.87
CA MET A 104 -5.79 20.86 16.13
C MET A 104 -6.69 20.56 17.34
N GLY A 105 -8.01 20.56 17.14
CA GLY A 105 -8.97 20.18 18.18
C GLY A 105 -8.86 18.69 18.49
N ALA A 106 -8.77 17.86 17.45
CA ALA A 106 -8.54 16.42 17.61
C ALA A 106 -7.23 16.10 18.35
N LEU A 107 -6.15 16.83 18.05
CA LEU A 107 -4.87 16.69 18.76
C LEU A 107 -5.02 17.01 20.25
N ALA A 108 -5.66 18.12 20.59
CA ALA A 108 -5.88 18.51 21.98
C ALA A 108 -6.71 17.46 22.74
N ILE A 109 -7.74 16.90 22.09
CA ILE A 109 -8.58 15.84 22.67
C ILE A 109 -7.78 14.54 22.84
N ALA A 110 -7.02 14.10 21.82
CA ALA A 110 -6.21 12.88 21.86
C ALA A 110 -5.29 12.86 23.07
N ARG A 111 -4.57 13.96 23.31
CA ARG A 111 -3.66 14.12 24.45
C ARG A 111 -4.34 13.94 25.81
N SER A 112 -5.62 14.31 25.93
CA SER A 112 -6.38 14.18 27.17
C SER A 112 -7.08 12.82 27.31
N ALA A 113 -7.56 12.26 26.21
CA ALA A 113 -8.42 11.07 26.18
C ALA A 113 -7.65 9.75 25.98
N ALA A 114 -6.45 9.81 25.40
CA ALA A 114 -5.56 8.69 25.15
C ALA A 114 -4.09 9.09 25.42
N PRO A 115 -3.74 9.45 26.67
CA PRO A 115 -2.43 10.01 26.99
C PRO A 115 -1.24 9.05 26.77
N HIS A 116 -1.48 7.74 26.61
CA HIS A 116 -0.42 6.75 26.36
C HIS A 116 -0.22 6.46 24.86
N VAL A 117 -1.09 6.97 23.99
CA VAL A 117 -0.96 6.79 22.53
C VAL A 117 -0.14 7.93 21.97
N ALA A 118 0.92 7.61 21.21
CA ALA A 118 1.76 8.63 20.59
C ALA A 118 0.97 9.45 19.56
N ILE A 119 1.33 10.72 19.40
CA ILE A 119 0.65 11.61 18.45
C ILE A 119 1.62 11.96 17.32
N HIS A 120 1.32 11.48 16.13
CA HIS A 120 2.02 11.81 14.89
C HIS A 120 1.23 12.88 14.12
N LEU A 121 1.89 13.94 13.68
CA LEU A 121 1.24 14.99 12.90
C LEU A 121 1.01 14.51 11.47
N SER A 122 -0.23 14.52 11.00
CA SER A 122 -0.58 14.22 9.62
C SER A 122 -0.01 15.26 8.65
N THR A 123 0.42 14.81 7.46
CA THR A 123 0.79 15.70 6.34
C THR A 123 -0.31 16.70 6.00
N GLN A 124 -1.58 16.41 6.32
CA GLN A 124 -2.69 17.36 6.19
C GLN A 124 -2.50 18.68 6.97
N ALA A 125 -1.61 18.73 7.96
CA ALA A 125 -1.26 19.96 8.67
C ALA A 125 -0.29 20.87 7.87
N SER A 126 0.32 20.35 6.80
CA SER A 126 1.25 21.07 5.92
C SER A 126 2.47 21.67 6.65
N CYS A 127 3.05 20.92 7.59
CA CYS A 127 4.23 21.37 8.32
C CYS A 127 5.46 21.41 7.39
N MET A 128 5.97 22.62 7.11
CA MET A 128 7.09 22.87 6.18
C MET A 128 8.29 23.57 6.82
N ASN A 129 8.22 23.97 8.08
CA ASN A 129 9.32 24.68 8.75
C ASN A 129 9.48 24.25 10.21
N ALA A 130 10.69 24.45 10.74
CA ALA A 130 11.06 24.01 12.08
C ALA A 130 10.27 24.72 13.19
N GLU A 131 9.85 25.97 13.02
CA GLU A 131 9.09 26.70 14.05
C GLU A 131 7.68 26.11 14.22
N ALA A 132 7.03 25.76 13.11
CA ALA A 132 5.77 25.02 13.14
C ALA A 132 5.96 23.64 13.81
N ALA A 133 7.00 22.90 13.42
CA ALA A 133 7.30 21.59 14.01
C ALA A 133 7.55 21.68 15.54
N LYS A 134 8.30 22.68 16.01
CA LYS A 134 8.50 22.94 17.45
C LYS A 134 7.20 23.26 18.17
N LEU A 135 6.31 24.04 17.56
CA LEU A 135 5.00 24.32 18.13
C LEU A 135 4.17 23.04 18.28
N TYR A 136 4.11 22.22 17.23
CA TYR A 136 3.44 20.91 17.29
C TYR A 136 4.05 20.00 18.37
N ALA A 137 5.37 19.95 18.48
CA ALA A 137 6.03 19.18 19.53
C ALA A 137 5.69 19.69 20.93
N SER A 138 5.61 21.02 21.12
CA SER A 138 5.26 21.62 22.42
C SER A 138 3.84 21.27 22.90
N ILE A 139 2.96 20.83 21.99
CA ILE A 139 1.60 20.40 22.29
C ILE A 139 1.42 18.87 22.29
N GLY A 140 2.52 18.11 22.24
CA GLY A 140 2.53 16.66 22.46
C GLY A 140 2.75 15.80 21.21
N VAL A 141 3.07 16.39 20.05
CA VAL A 141 3.43 15.62 18.85
C VAL A 141 4.85 15.08 18.96
N SER A 142 5.04 13.78 18.78
CA SER A 142 6.37 13.14 18.77
C SER A 142 6.98 13.05 17.37
N ARG A 143 6.15 12.93 16.33
CA ARG A 143 6.59 12.73 14.94
C ARG A 143 5.88 13.67 13.97
N ILE A 144 6.63 14.26 13.05
CA ILE A 144 6.12 15.15 12.01
C ILE A 144 6.09 14.40 10.68
N VAL A 145 4.89 14.05 10.20
CA VAL A 145 4.73 13.63 8.80
C VAL A 145 4.83 14.89 7.93
N LEU A 146 5.94 15.01 7.22
CA LEU A 146 6.33 16.19 6.48
C LEU A 146 5.30 16.52 5.38
N ALA A 147 5.19 17.80 5.04
CA ALA A 147 4.48 18.22 3.85
C ALA A 147 5.17 17.62 2.61
N ARG A 148 4.36 17.13 1.65
CA ARG A 148 4.88 16.45 0.45
C ARG A 148 5.58 17.38 -0.54
N GLU A 149 5.50 18.68 -0.30
CA GLU A 149 6.13 19.74 -1.09
C GLU A 149 7.56 20.08 -0.64
N MET A 150 8.09 19.44 0.41
CA MET A 150 9.45 19.71 0.90
C MET A 150 10.52 19.03 0.05
N SER A 151 11.60 19.77 -0.25
CA SER A 151 12.82 19.21 -0.85
C SER A 151 13.72 18.57 0.21
N LEU A 152 14.69 17.75 -0.20
CA LEU A 152 15.66 17.14 0.73
C LEU A 152 16.48 18.21 1.46
N GLU A 153 16.86 19.29 0.78
CA GLU A 153 17.61 20.39 1.39
C GLU A 153 16.76 21.08 2.48
N ALA A 154 15.47 21.32 2.21
CA ALA A 154 14.56 21.91 3.17
C ALA A 154 14.32 20.99 4.39
N ILE A 155 14.28 19.67 4.17
CA ILE A 155 14.17 18.67 5.26
C ILE A 155 15.43 18.67 6.11
N ALA A 156 16.61 18.63 5.49
CA ALA A 156 17.89 18.67 6.19
C ALA A 156 18.04 19.97 7.00
N GLU A 157 17.62 21.11 6.44
CA GLU A 157 17.62 22.39 7.16
C GLU A 157 16.65 22.38 8.35
N MET A 158 15.43 21.84 8.17
CA MET A 158 14.48 21.68 9.26
C MET A 158 15.07 20.79 10.36
N ARG A 159 15.65 19.64 9.98
CA ARG A 159 16.27 18.68 10.90
C ARG A 159 17.36 19.35 11.75
N TRP A 160 18.22 20.17 11.14
CA TRP A 160 19.28 20.90 11.86
C TRP A 160 18.74 21.86 12.92
N ARG A 161 17.52 22.38 12.75
CA ARG A 161 16.87 23.33 13.68
C ARG A 161 16.02 22.65 14.75
N LEU A 162 15.80 21.33 14.67
CA LEU A 162 14.93 20.57 15.56
C LEU A 162 15.73 19.71 16.55
N PRO A 163 15.28 19.60 17.82
CA PRO A 163 15.77 18.59 18.77
C PRO A 163 15.62 17.17 18.22
N GLU A 164 16.61 16.30 18.48
CA GLU A 164 16.69 14.94 17.92
C GLU A 164 15.48 14.07 18.27
N GLU A 165 14.81 14.36 19.38
CA GLU A 165 13.63 13.66 19.89
C GLU A 165 12.38 13.86 19.02
N ILE A 166 12.34 14.91 18.19
CA ILE A 166 11.25 15.12 17.23
C ILE A 166 11.56 14.32 15.97
N GLU A 167 10.79 13.28 15.72
CA GLU A 167 10.99 12.42 14.54
C GLU A 167 10.41 13.05 13.26
N LEU A 168 11.05 12.78 12.13
CA LEU A 168 10.59 13.20 10.81
C LEU A 168 10.16 11.97 9.99
N GLU A 169 8.95 12.02 9.44
CA GLU A 169 8.40 10.99 8.56
C GLU A 169 8.15 11.56 7.16
N ALA A 170 8.58 10.84 6.13
CA ALA A 170 8.53 11.29 4.75
C ALA A 170 7.85 10.25 3.86
N PHE A 171 6.97 10.68 2.94
CA PHE A 171 6.42 9.79 1.93
C PHE A 171 7.51 9.40 0.93
N VAL A 172 7.62 8.12 0.57
CA VAL A 172 8.68 7.64 -0.34
C VAL A 172 8.14 6.99 -1.60
N HIS A 173 6.90 6.52 -1.57
CA HIS A 173 6.31 5.78 -2.68
C HIS A 173 4.82 6.05 -2.83
N GLY A 174 4.34 5.92 -4.06
CA GLY A 174 2.92 5.98 -4.39
C GLY A 174 2.44 7.37 -4.81
N ALA A 175 1.13 7.53 -4.89
CA ALA A 175 0.57 8.64 -5.66
C ALA A 175 0.77 10.02 -4.99
N MET A 176 1.35 10.94 -5.75
CA MET A 176 1.43 12.35 -5.38
C MET A 176 0.08 13.05 -5.52
N CYS A 177 -0.26 13.92 -4.57
CA CYS A 177 -1.45 14.75 -4.70
C CYS A 177 -1.09 16.04 -5.43
N MET A 178 -1.94 16.46 -6.38
CA MET A 178 -1.83 17.78 -7.00
C MET A 178 -2.31 18.91 -6.07
N ALA A 179 -3.10 18.58 -5.06
CA ALA A 179 -3.54 19.53 -4.06
C ALA A 179 -2.54 19.56 -2.89
N TYR A 180 -2.30 20.76 -2.38
CA TYR A 180 -1.30 21.02 -1.34
C TYR A 180 -1.52 20.14 -0.11
N SER A 181 -0.62 19.18 0.10
CA SER A 181 -0.68 18.14 1.13
C SER A 181 -2.08 17.48 1.28
N GLY A 182 -2.80 17.29 0.17
CA GLY A 182 -4.11 16.62 0.14
C GLY A 182 -5.34 17.50 0.41
N ARG A 183 -5.18 18.81 0.64
CA ARG A 183 -6.30 19.77 0.86
C ARG A 183 -6.96 20.16 -0.46
N CYS A 184 -7.99 19.42 -0.88
CA CYS A 184 -8.56 19.53 -2.22
C CYS A 184 -10.06 19.88 -2.21
N LEU A 185 -10.43 20.98 -2.88
CA LEU A 185 -11.83 21.37 -3.12
C LEU A 185 -12.40 20.85 -4.45
N ILE A 186 -11.53 20.45 -5.37
CA ILE A 186 -11.90 20.04 -6.74
C ILE A 186 -12.82 18.82 -6.71
N SER A 187 -12.54 17.85 -5.84
CA SER A 187 -13.34 16.62 -5.71
C SER A 187 -14.76 16.89 -5.19
N ASP A 188 -14.89 17.88 -4.32
CA ASP A 188 -16.18 18.29 -3.79
C ASP A 188 -17.00 18.97 -4.88
N HIS A 189 -16.39 19.95 -5.55
CA HIS A 189 -17.03 20.71 -6.61
C HIS A 189 -17.47 19.85 -7.81
N LEU A 190 -16.60 18.98 -8.33
CA LEU A 190 -16.87 18.23 -9.56
C LEU A 190 -17.65 16.93 -9.35
N ALA A 191 -17.54 16.31 -8.17
CA ALA A 191 -18.09 14.99 -7.93
C ALA A 191 -19.03 14.92 -6.71
N GLY A 192 -19.25 16.03 -5.99
CA GLY A 192 -20.01 16.03 -4.73
C GLY A 192 -19.34 15.20 -3.63
N ARG A 193 -18.01 15.04 -3.71
CA ARG A 193 -17.25 14.10 -2.87
C ARG A 193 -16.08 14.80 -2.18
N GLY A 194 -16.28 15.18 -0.92
CA GLY A 194 -15.29 15.88 -0.11
C GLY A 194 -13.99 15.08 0.10
N ALA A 195 -12.88 15.57 -0.50
CA ALA A 195 -11.57 14.94 -0.33
C ALA A 195 -11.05 15.03 1.11
N ASN A 196 -11.34 16.16 1.78
CA ASN A 196 -10.89 16.49 3.14
C ASN A 196 -11.60 15.69 4.24
N VAL A 197 -12.71 15.03 3.90
CA VAL A 197 -13.44 14.09 4.77
C VAL A 197 -13.28 12.64 4.31
N GLY A 198 -12.30 12.37 3.43
CA GLY A 198 -11.90 11.01 3.04
C GLY A 198 -12.59 10.45 1.80
N HIS A 199 -13.50 11.20 1.16
CA HIS A 199 -14.27 10.74 0.00
C HIS A 199 -13.65 11.09 -1.36
N CYS A 200 -12.38 11.50 -1.43
CA CYS A 200 -11.71 11.94 -2.68
C CYS A 200 -12.02 11.03 -3.89
N ALA A 201 -12.60 11.62 -4.94
CA ALA A 201 -12.92 10.98 -6.22
C ALA A 201 -11.69 10.91 -7.16
N GLN A 202 -10.56 11.47 -6.74
CA GLN A 202 -9.33 11.60 -7.52
C GLN A 202 -9.52 12.37 -8.84
N PRO A 203 -10.24 13.51 -8.85
CA PRO A 203 -10.48 14.26 -10.08
C PRO A 203 -9.19 14.80 -10.71
N CYS A 204 -8.12 15.01 -9.92
CA CYS A 204 -6.81 15.38 -10.42
C CYS A 204 -6.12 14.28 -11.28
N ARG A 205 -6.81 13.16 -11.53
CA ARG A 205 -6.37 12.06 -12.40
C ARG A 205 -7.25 11.92 -13.64
N TRP A 206 -8.30 12.72 -13.76
CA TRP A 206 -9.19 12.73 -14.92
C TRP A 206 -8.53 13.47 -16.08
N LYS A 207 -9.02 13.22 -17.29
CA LYS A 207 -8.58 13.96 -18.48
C LYS A 207 -9.38 15.25 -18.58
N TYR A 208 -8.65 16.36 -18.71
CA TYR A 208 -9.23 17.69 -18.87
C TYR A 208 -8.90 18.24 -20.25
N ALA A 209 -9.85 18.97 -20.82
CA ALA A 209 -9.65 19.85 -21.96
C ALA A 209 -10.18 21.23 -21.58
N LEU A 210 -9.53 22.30 -22.06
CA LEU A 210 -10.01 23.66 -21.88
C LEU A 210 -11.04 23.98 -22.96
N VAL A 211 -12.12 24.67 -22.59
CA VAL A 211 -13.08 25.25 -23.53
C VAL A 211 -13.10 26.75 -23.27
N GLU A 212 -12.98 27.54 -24.33
CA GLU A 212 -13.13 28.99 -24.25
C GLU A 212 -14.63 29.34 -24.26
N GLU A 213 -15.04 30.23 -23.36
CA GLU A 213 -16.44 30.51 -23.04
C GLU A 213 -17.27 30.93 -24.27
N THR A 214 -16.70 31.71 -25.17
CA THR A 214 -17.39 32.20 -26.39
C THR A 214 -17.32 31.22 -27.57
N ARG A 215 -16.64 30.08 -27.42
CA ARG A 215 -16.52 29.01 -28.43
C ARG A 215 -16.96 27.66 -27.85
N PRO A 216 -18.22 27.53 -27.43
CA PRO A 216 -18.74 26.29 -26.86
C PRO A 216 -18.62 25.13 -27.85
N GLY A 217 -18.12 23.99 -27.37
CA GLY A 217 -17.91 22.79 -28.18
C GLY A 217 -16.54 22.72 -28.88
N GLN A 218 -15.74 23.79 -28.84
CA GLN A 218 -14.35 23.76 -29.28
C GLN A 218 -13.44 23.45 -28.08
N TYR A 219 -13.03 22.18 -27.97
CA TYR A 219 -12.12 21.72 -26.93
C TYR A 219 -10.68 21.92 -27.37
N PHE A 220 -9.93 22.66 -26.56
CA PHE A 220 -8.48 22.81 -26.69
C PHE A 220 -7.83 21.78 -25.75
N PRO A 221 -7.02 20.84 -26.28
CA PRO A 221 -6.25 19.95 -25.43
C PRO A 221 -5.29 20.78 -24.56
N VAL A 222 -5.01 20.28 -23.36
CA VAL A 222 -4.07 20.92 -22.44
C VAL A 222 -2.75 20.16 -22.48
N GLU A 223 -1.74 20.78 -23.07
CA GLU A 223 -0.33 20.36 -23.01
C GLU A 223 0.55 21.62 -22.94
N GLN A 224 1.73 21.55 -22.31
CA GLN A 224 2.75 22.57 -22.54
C GLN A 224 4.18 22.01 -22.53
N ASP A 225 4.93 22.57 -23.44
CA ASP A 225 6.36 22.43 -23.62
C ASP A 225 7.13 23.32 -22.63
N ASP A 226 8.37 23.65 -23.00
CA ASP A 226 9.63 23.68 -22.26
C ASP A 226 9.61 24.19 -20.80
N ARG A 227 8.53 24.85 -20.33
CA ARG A 227 8.31 25.28 -18.95
C ARG A 227 6.85 25.32 -18.42
N GLY A 228 5.78 24.76 -19.02
CA GLY A 228 4.43 25.01 -18.43
C GLY A 228 3.26 24.05 -18.68
N SER A 229 2.01 24.52 -18.45
CA SER A 229 0.64 23.97 -18.53
C SER A 229 0.36 22.50 -18.87
N PHE A 230 0.14 21.72 -17.82
CA PHE A 230 -0.75 20.54 -17.84
C PHE A 230 -1.74 20.60 -16.66
N ILE A 231 -3.03 20.35 -16.92
CA ILE A 231 -4.13 20.71 -16.00
C ILE A 231 -4.58 19.58 -15.06
N MET A 232 -3.87 18.44 -15.03
CA MET A 232 -3.64 17.56 -13.86
C MET A 232 -3.56 16.07 -14.28
N SER A 233 -2.37 15.49 -14.17
CA SER A 233 -2.13 14.05 -13.99
C SER A 233 -0.76 13.97 -13.32
N SER A 234 -0.70 13.53 -12.06
CA SER A 234 0.55 13.45 -11.30
C SER A 234 1.30 12.16 -11.62
N ASN A 235 2.63 12.23 -11.60
CA ASN A 235 3.50 11.06 -11.50
C ASN A 235 3.32 10.40 -10.13
N ASP A 236 3.61 9.10 -10.05
CA ASP A 236 3.75 8.42 -8.75
C ASP A 236 5.16 8.72 -8.21
N MET A 237 5.28 8.83 -6.89
CA MET A 237 6.57 8.99 -6.24
C MET A 237 7.29 7.65 -6.15
N ASN A 238 8.60 7.66 -6.37
CA ASN A 238 9.47 6.53 -6.04
C ASN A 238 10.84 7.03 -5.58
N MET A 239 11.17 6.78 -4.32
CA MET A 239 12.44 7.15 -3.68
C MET A 239 13.29 5.93 -3.31
N LEU A 240 13.03 4.74 -3.89
CA LEU A 240 13.73 3.51 -3.55
C LEU A 240 15.26 3.65 -3.70
N SER A 241 15.72 4.27 -4.79
CA SER A 241 17.14 4.55 -5.05
C SER A 241 17.73 5.69 -4.22
N HIS A 242 16.92 6.39 -3.41
CA HIS A 242 17.28 7.61 -2.71
C HIS A 242 17.08 7.54 -1.20
N LEU A 243 17.01 6.31 -0.65
CA LEU A 243 16.83 6.09 0.78
C LEU A 243 18.01 6.59 1.60
N GLN A 244 19.23 6.57 1.05
CA GLN A 244 20.40 7.11 1.75
C GLN A 244 20.31 8.64 1.88
N GLU A 245 19.91 9.35 0.83
CA GLU A 245 19.73 10.80 0.85
C GLU A 245 18.63 11.23 1.84
N LEU A 246 17.56 10.44 1.97
CA LEU A 246 16.52 10.65 2.98
C LEU A 246 17.06 10.45 4.41
N ALA A 247 17.84 9.39 4.64
CA ALA A 247 18.48 9.15 5.94
C ALA A 247 19.46 10.27 6.30
N ASP A 248 20.26 10.74 5.33
CA ASP A 248 21.22 11.82 5.50
C ASP A 248 20.53 13.17 5.77
N ALA A 249 19.33 13.39 5.20
CA ALA A 249 18.47 14.54 5.52
C ALA A 249 17.84 14.44 6.94
N GLY A 250 18.00 13.29 7.62
CA GLY A 250 17.52 13.04 8.97
C GLY A 250 16.07 12.62 9.06
N VAL A 251 15.56 11.94 8.03
CA VAL A 251 14.28 11.22 8.08
C VAL A 251 14.41 10.00 8.99
N ASN A 252 13.43 9.78 9.86
CA ASN A 252 13.35 8.67 10.80
C ASN A 252 12.45 7.54 10.29
N SER A 253 11.37 7.88 9.58
CA SER A 253 10.39 6.91 9.05
C SER A 253 10.07 7.21 7.59
N VAL A 254 10.06 6.17 6.76
CA VAL A 254 9.68 6.22 5.35
C VAL A 254 8.31 5.61 5.16
N LYS A 255 7.39 6.40 4.62
CA LYS A 255 5.98 6.03 4.49
C LYS A 255 5.60 5.71 3.04
N ILE A 256 5.05 4.52 2.82
CA ILE A 256 4.47 4.13 1.53
C ILE A 256 3.01 4.60 1.46
N GLU A 257 2.62 5.39 0.44
CA GLU A 257 1.20 5.70 0.21
C GLU A 257 0.52 4.58 -0.56
N GLY A 258 -0.58 4.04 -0.02
CA GLY A 258 -1.26 2.93 -0.68
C GLY A 258 -2.49 2.38 -0.01
N ARG A 259 -3.11 3.05 0.98
CA ARG A 259 -4.23 2.45 1.73
C ARG A 259 -5.43 2.06 0.86
N ALA A 260 -5.63 2.73 -0.28
CA ALA A 260 -6.66 2.39 -1.26
C ALA A 260 -6.19 1.44 -2.38
N LYS A 261 -4.96 0.92 -2.31
CA LYS A 261 -4.40 -0.06 -3.25
C LYS A 261 -4.63 -1.48 -2.70
N GLY A 262 -4.60 -2.47 -3.59
CA GLY A 262 -4.79 -3.87 -3.22
C GLY A 262 -3.56 -4.48 -2.54
N ALA A 263 -3.77 -5.62 -1.90
CA ALA A 263 -2.77 -6.44 -1.21
C ALA A 263 -1.47 -6.66 -2.02
N TYR A 264 -1.59 -6.99 -3.30
CA TYR A 264 -0.42 -7.22 -4.15
C TYR A 264 0.48 -5.97 -4.29
N TYR A 265 -0.09 -4.77 -4.33
CA TYR A 265 0.69 -3.53 -4.35
C TYR A 265 1.46 -3.35 -3.04
N VAL A 266 0.79 -3.57 -1.90
CA VAL A 266 1.42 -3.47 -0.58
C VAL A 266 2.57 -4.47 -0.45
N ALA A 267 2.33 -5.73 -0.81
CA ALA A 267 3.35 -6.77 -0.80
C ALA A 267 4.60 -6.41 -1.62
N SER A 268 4.44 -6.15 -2.92
CA SER A 268 5.58 -5.83 -3.80
C SER A 268 6.32 -4.57 -3.38
N THR A 269 5.61 -3.53 -2.94
CA THR A 269 6.25 -2.26 -2.54
C THR A 269 6.97 -2.39 -1.20
N VAL A 270 6.36 -3.00 -0.19
CA VAL A 270 7.00 -3.25 1.11
C VAL A 270 8.24 -4.13 0.92
N ASN A 271 8.13 -5.22 0.15
CA ASN A 271 9.25 -6.12 -0.11
C ASN A 271 10.44 -5.38 -0.73
N ALA A 272 10.21 -4.60 -1.79
CA ALA A 272 11.28 -3.84 -2.44
C ALA A 272 11.95 -2.85 -1.48
N TYR A 273 11.18 -2.09 -0.71
CA TYR A 273 11.75 -1.13 0.25
C TYR A 273 12.48 -1.82 1.40
N ARG A 274 11.94 -2.93 1.94
CA ARG A 274 12.57 -3.72 3.00
C ARG A 274 13.94 -4.21 2.59
N HIS A 275 14.04 -4.85 1.42
CA HIS A 275 15.31 -5.33 0.87
C HIS A 275 16.37 -4.22 0.74
N VAL A 276 16.00 -3.05 0.22
CA VAL A 276 16.95 -1.93 0.03
C VAL A 276 17.35 -1.30 1.37
N LEU A 277 16.40 -1.17 2.31
CA LEU A 277 16.70 -0.74 3.69
C LEU A 277 17.68 -1.70 4.37
N ASP A 278 17.57 -3.02 4.13
CA ASP A 278 18.49 -4.05 4.62
C ASP A 278 19.84 -4.12 3.88
N GLY A 279 20.04 -3.29 2.85
CA GLY A 279 21.32 -3.16 2.18
C GLY A 279 21.40 -3.83 0.81
N ALA A 280 20.30 -4.35 0.26
CA ALA A 280 20.25 -4.75 -1.14
C ALA A 280 20.44 -3.52 -2.06
N SER A 281 20.90 -3.77 -3.29
CA SER A 281 21.01 -2.72 -4.30
C SER A 281 19.63 -2.28 -4.76
N ALA A 282 19.37 -0.97 -4.77
CA ALA A 282 18.13 -0.43 -5.33
C ALA A 282 17.92 -0.84 -6.79
N ASP A 283 18.99 -0.94 -7.58
CA ASP A 283 18.90 -1.34 -9.00
C ASP A 283 18.30 -2.73 -9.19
N ALA A 284 18.50 -3.64 -8.23
CA ALA A 284 17.93 -4.98 -8.26
C ALA A 284 16.41 -4.98 -8.00
N TRP A 285 15.91 -3.99 -7.23
CA TRP A 285 14.53 -3.92 -6.75
C TRP A 285 13.69 -2.86 -7.44
N GLN A 286 14.28 -1.98 -8.25
CA GLN A 286 13.51 -0.99 -9.02
C GLN A 286 12.59 -1.65 -10.04
N ALA A 287 13.03 -2.71 -10.71
CA ALA A 287 12.21 -3.44 -11.67
C ALA A 287 10.97 -4.07 -11.01
N GLU A 288 11.06 -4.44 -9.73
CA GLU A 288 9.93 -4.99 -8.98
C GLU A 288 8.80 -3.97 -8.83
N LEU A 289 9.13 -2.69 -8.64
CA LEU A 289 8.14 -1.61 -8.52
C LEU A 289 7.39 -1.36 -9.85
N GLU A 290 7.95 -1.73 -10.99
CA GLU A 290 7.31 -1.65 -12.33
C GLU A 290 6.30 -2.79 -12.58
N THR A 291 6.21 -3.78 -11.67
CA THR A 291 5.31 -4.93 -11.83
C THR A 291 3.88 -4.65 -11.38
N THR A 292 3.71 -3.69 -10.47
CA THR A 292 2.41 -3.31 -9.90
C THR A 292 1.73 -2.20 -10.70
N SER A 293 0.55 -1.72 -10.29
CA SER A 293 -0.12 -0.61 -10.97
C SER A 293 0.45 0.73 -10.52
N HIS A 294 1.15 1.40 -11.45
CA HIS A 294 1.78 2.70 -11.21
C HIS A 294 1.63 3.65 -12.40
N ARG A 295 1.93 4.91 -12.16
CA ARG A 295 2.16 5.94 -13.19
C ARG A 295 3.67 6.10 -13.41
N PRO A 296 4.11 6.85 -14.44
CA PRO A 296 5.52 7.21 -14.54
C PRO A 296 6.02 7.74 -13.20
N TYR A 297 7.18 7.26 -12.77
CA TYR A 297 7.74 7.62 -11.49
C TYR A 297 8.44 8.98 -11.55
N SER A 298 8.43 9.71 -10.44
CA SER A 298 9.31 10.83 -10.17
C SER A 298 9.75 10.82 -8.71
N THR A 299 10.70 11.69 -8.38
CA THR A 299 11.16 11.89 -7.01
C THR A 299 10.31 12.91 -6.24
N GLY A 300 9.09 13.22 -6.71
CA GLY A 300 8.25 14.26 -6.11
C GLY A 300 9.02 15.59 -5.99
N PHE A 301 8.86 16.28 -4.84
CA PHE A 301 9.53 17.56 -4.61
C PHE A 301 10.97 17.44 -4.08
N TYR A 302 11.48 16.23 -3.86
CA TYR A 302 12.74 16.01 -3.14
C TYR A 302 13.96 16.63 -3.81
N PHE A 303 14.03 16.61 -5.15
CA PHE A 303 15.13 17.15 -5.96
C PHE A 303 14.68 18.26 -6.93
N GLY A 304 13.50 18.85 -6.73
CA GLY A 304 12.94 19.86 -7.62
C GLY A 304 11.43 19.76 -7.79
N GLY A 305 10.92 20.02 -8.99
CA GLY A 305 9.49 19.87 -9.27
C GLY A 305 9.07 18.40 -9.38
N PRO A 306 7.83 18.02 -9.00
CA PRO A 306 7.35 16.63 -8.99
C PRO A 306 7.17 16.02 -10.39
N GLY A 307 7.43 16.77 -11.45
CA GLY A 307 7.05 16.43 -12.82
C GLY A 307 5.52 16.38 -12.98
N GLN A 308 5.06 16.39 -14.23
CA GLN A 308 3.66 16.14 -14.57
C GLN A 308 3.63 14.97 -15.55
N ASN A 309 2.67 14.06 -15.38
CA ASN A 309 2.49 12.95 -16.32
C ASN A 309 1.91 13.54 -17.61
N GLN A 310 2.69 13.46 -18.71
CA GLN A 310 2.35 14.00 -20.03
C GLN A 310 1.28 13.17 -20.77
N GLY A 311 0.63 12.20 -20.12
CA GLY A 311 -0.57 11.55 -20.63
C GLY A 311 -0.34 10.36 -21.58
N THR A 312 0.90 9.89 -21.74
CA THR A 312 1.22 8.73 -22.60
C THR A 312 0.85 7.38 -21.98
N VAL A 313 0.74 7.29 -20.65
CA VAL A 313 0.33 6.10 -19.89
C VAL A 313 -0.62 6.50 -18.76
N GLU A 314 -1.87 6.00 -18.78
CA GLU A 314 -2.84 6.22 -17.68
C GLU A 314 -2.44 5.46 -16.41
N TYR A 315 -2.05 4.19 -16.57
CA TYR A 315 -1.42 3.31 -15.58
C TYR A 315 -0.64 2.22 -16.34
N ALA A 316 0.59 1.93 -15.90
CA ALA A 316 1.34 0.74 -16.29
C ALA A 316 1.09 -0.35 -15.26
N ARG A 317 0.99 -1.60 -15.74
CA ARG A 317 0.98 -2.81 -14.93
C ARG A 317 1.41 -3.96 -15.85
N SER A 318 2.54 -4.58 -15.54
CA SER A 318 3.09 -5.67 -16.35
C SER A 318 2.77 -7.04 -15.77
N HIS A 319 2.41 -7.12 -14.48
CA HIS A 319 2.17 -8.40 -13.80
C HIS A 319 0.80 -8.46 -13.12
N GLN A 320 0.30 -9.69 -13.02
CA GLN A 320 -0.93 -10.03 -12.31
C GLN A 320 -0.63 -11.11 -11.28
N MET A 321 -0.96 -10.85 -10.02
CA MET A 321 -1.02 -11.89 -8.99
C MET A 321 -2.06 -12.94 -9.40
N VAL A 322 -1.66 -14.19 -9.51
CA VAL A 322 -2.53 -15.30 -9.88
C VAL A 322 -2.95 -16.13 -8.68
N ALA A 323 -2.14 -16.19 -7.62
CA ALA A 323 -2.51 -16.90 -6.41
C ALA A 323 -1.71 -16.46 -5.17
N ARG A 324 -2.27 -16.76 -3.99
CA ARG A 324 -1.59 -16.67 -2.68
C ARG A 324 -1.30 -18.09 -2.20
N VAL A 325 -0.11 -18.36 -1.69
CA VAL A 325 0.22 -19.65 -1.08
C VAL A 325 -0.44 -19.77 0.29
N LEU A 326 -1.12 -20.91 0.51
CA LEU A 326 -1.78 -21.28 1.77
C LEU A 326 -0.95 -22.28 2.59
N GLY A 327 -0.12 -23.07 1.92
CA GLY A 327 0.73 -24.06 2.56
C GLY A 327 1.52 -24.88 1.55
N CYS A 328 2.52 -25.58 2.03
CA CYS A 328 3.42 -26.41 1.22
C CYS A 328 3.78 -27.66 2.00
N ALA A 329 3.73 -28.83 1.36
CA ALA A 329 4.05 -30.11 1.97
C ALA A 329 4.94 -30.95 1.04
N ALA A 330 5.94 -31.62 1.58
CA ALA A 330 6.79 -32.52 0.81
C ALA A 330 6.01 -33.75 0.30
N GLU A 331 6.18 -34.09 -0.98
CA GLU A 331 5.62 -35.30 -1.63
C GLU A 331 6.71 -36.28 -2.09
N GLY A 332 7.95 -36.07 -1.69
CA GLY A 332 9.10 -36.92 -2.03
C GLY A 332 10.41 -36.14 -1.93
N ASP A 333 11.47 -36.70 -2.51
CA ASP A 333 12.76 -36.01 -2.59
C ASP A 333 12.66 -34.83 -3.58
N ALA A 334 12.80 -33.61 -3.07
CA ALA A 334 12.78 -32.36 -3.84
C ALA A 334 11.50 -32.09 -4.66
N LEU A 335 10.36 -32.65 -4.21
CA LEU A 335 9.04 -32.37 -4.78
C LEU A 335 8.10 -31.94 -3.66
N PHE A 336 7.41 -30.83 -3.87
CA PHE A 336 6.51 -30.24 -2.91
C PHE A 336 5.14 -30.03 -3.52
N ARG A 337 4.07 -30.40 -2.81
CA ARG A 337 2.70 -29.98 -3.13
C ARG A 337 2.43 -28.66 -2.43
N VAL A 338 2.12 -27.65 -3.23
CA VAL A 338 1.72 -26.32 -2.75
C VAL A 338 0.21 -26.21 -2.87
N GLU A 339 -0.44 -25.76 -1.81
CA GLU A 339 -1.83 -25.35 -1.81
C GLU A 339 -1.93 -23.83 -1.92
N VAL A 340 -2.79 -23.36 -2.81
CA VAL A 340 -2.92 -21.93 -3.13
C VAL A 340 -4.37 -21.50 -3.19
N LEU A 341 -4.60 -20.23 -2.87
CA LEU A 341 -5.87 -19.54 -3.10
C LEU A 341 -5.80 -18.80 -4.44
N CYS A 342 -6.62 -19.22 -5.40
CA CYS A 342 -6.64 -18.64 -6.73
C CYS A 342 -7.17 -17.20 -6.70
N ARG A 343 -6.49 -16.29 -7.40
CA ARG A 343 -6.89 -14.88 -7.58
C ARG A 343 -7.25 -14.61 -9.03
N ASN A 344 -6.37 -14.99 -9.94
CA ASN A 344 -6.53 -14.82 -11.38
C ASN A 344 -6.11 -16.09 -12.11
N ARG A 345 -6.45 -16.16 -13.40
CA ARG A 345 -6.26 -17.36 -14.19
C ARG A 345 -4.79 -17.73 -14.38
N PHE A 346 -4.47 -19.01 -14.23
CA PHE A 346 -3.20 -19.64 -14.62
C PHE A 346 -3.41 -21.09 -15.07
N PHE A 347 -2.42 -21.68 -15.76
CA PHE A 347 -2.56 -22.97 -16.45
C PHE A 347 -1.56 -24.03 -15.98
N GLU A 348 -1.93 -25.29 -16.18
CA GLU A 348 -1.00 -26.42 -16.09
C GLU A 348 0.18 -26.19 -17.06
N GLY A 349 1.40 -26.41 -16.57
CA GLY A 349 2.63 -26.23 -17.31
C GLY A 349 3.12 -24.78 -17.47
N GLU A 350 2.36 -23.79 -16.99
CA GLU A 350 2.72 -22.36 -17.03
C GLU A 350 3.84 -22.05 -16.00
N GLU A 351 4.72 -21.11 -16.36
CA GLU A 351 5.76 -20.61 -15.46
C GLU A 351 5.23 -19.39 -14.70
N LEU A 352 5.32 -19.45 -13.36
CA LEU A 352 4.90 -18.40 -12.45
C LEU A 352 6.09 -17.85 -11.69
N GLU A 353 6.08 -16.55 -11.43
CA GLU A 353 7.03 -15.92 -10.53
C GLU A 353 6.53 -16.00 -9.09
N VAL A 354 7.45 -16.28 -8.17
CA VAL A 354 7.23 -16.34 -6.73
C VAL A 354 7.88 -15.12 -6.09
N ILE A 355 7.08 -14.36 -5.35
CA ILE A 355 7.56 -13.32 -4.45
C ILE A 355 7.46 -13.84 -3.02
N SER A 356 8.59 -13.79 -2.32
CA SER A 356 8.74 -14.20 -0.92
C SER A 356 9.51 -13.12 -0.16
N PRO A 357 9.29 -12.99 1.16
CA PRO A 357 10.16 -12.18 1.99
C PRO A 357 11.59 -12.74 1.96
N ASP A 358 12.58 -11.85 2.08
CA ASP A 358 14.00 -12.19 2.21
C ASP A 358 14.60 -13.02 1.07
N ALA A 359 13.93 -13.10 -0.09
CA ALA A 359 14.40 -13.86 -1.23
C ALA A 359 14.21 -13.09 -2.55
N ASP A 360 15.14 -13.31 -3.48
CA ASP A 360 14.98 -12.84 -4.85
C ASP A 360 13.74 -13.49 -5.50
N VAL A 361 13.22 -12.85 -6.56
CA VAL A 361 12.13 -13.41 -7.35
C VAL A 361 12.58 -14.72 -7.98
N ARG A 362 11.82 -15.79 -7.72
CA ARG A 362 12.08 -17.15 -8.23
C ARG A 362 11.00 -17.54 -9.22
N THR A 363 11.25 -18.54 -10.06
CA THR A 363 10.25 -19.08 -11.00
C THR A 363 9.90 -20.52 -10.64
N VAL A 364 8.61 -20.86 -10.68
CA VAL A 364 8.09 -22.22 -10.58
C VAL A 364 7.32 -22.59 -11.83
N ARG A 365 7.31 -23.87 -12.19
CA ARG A 365 6.43 -24.42 -13.20
C ARG A 365 5.27 -25.12 -12.53
N VAL A 366 4.04 -24.84 -12.96
CA VAL A 366 2.83 -25.50 -12.45
C VAL A 366 2.76 -26.91 -13.01
N GLU A 367 2.82 -27.92 -12.15
CA GLU A 367 2.67 -29.33 -12.56
C GLU A 367 1.63 -30.04 -11.68
N ASN A 368 0.87 -30.96 -12.25
CA ASN A 368 -0.17 -31.73 -11.54
C ASN A 368 -1.25 -30.85 -10.90
N LEU A 369 -1.73 -29.83 -11.61
CA LEU A 369 -2.75 -28.91 -11.13
C LEU A 369 -4.07 -29.62 -10.79
N ARG A 370 -4.52 -29.37 -9.56
CA ARG A 370 -5.75 -29.92 -8.97
C ARG A 370 -6.59 -28.80 -8.38
N TRP A 371 -7.88 -28.85 -8.65
CA TRP A 371 -8.89 -28.05 -7.99
C TRP A 371 -9.44 -28.81 -6.79
N HIS A 372 -9.56 -28.12 -5.65
CA HIS A 372 -10.18 -28.61 -4.43
C HIS A 372 -11.66 -28.20 -4.42
N ALA A 373 -12.52 -29.05 -5.01
CA ALA A 373 -13.94 -28.78 -5.08
C ALA A 373 -14.61 -29.03 -3.72
N ALA A 374 -15.35 -28.04 -3.23
CA ALA A 374 -16.11 -28.14 -1.99
C ALA A 374 -17.23 -29.21 -2.10
N PRO A 375 -17.73 -29.77 -0.98
CA PRO A 375 -18.69 -30.88 -1.01
C PRO A 375 -19.98 -30.59 -1.79
N GLU A 376 -20.48 -29.36 -1.69
CA GLU A 376 -21.68 -28.86 -2.36
C GLU A 376 -21.48 -28.42 -3.82
N THR A 377 -20.28 -28.62 -4.38
CA THR A 377 -19.96 -28.21 -5.75
C THR A 377 -20.66 -29.10 -6.77
N ASP A 378 -21.37 -28.49 -7.73
CA ASP A 378 -21.89 -29.21 -8.90
C ASP A 378 -20.73 -29.57 -9.85
N LEU A 379 -20.47 -30.87 -9.98
CA LEU A 379 -19.40 -31.43 -10.82
C LEU A 379 -19.91 -31.97 -12.16
N SER A 380 -21.20 -31.79 -12.48
CA SER A 380 -21.79 -32.34 -13.71
C SER A 380 -21.12 -31.82 -14.99
N ASP A 381 -20.67 -30.57 -15.01
CA ASP A 381 -19.93 -29.98 -16.14
C ASP A 381 -18.55 -30.61 -16.31
N ILE A 382 -17.90 -31.08 -15.24
CA ILE A 382 -16.61 -31.79 -15.32
C ILE A 382 -16.79 -33.13 -16.02
N GLU A 383 -17.84 -33.87 -15.68
CA GLU A 383 -18.15 -35.18 -16.24
C GLU A 383 -18.67 -35.09 -17.69
N ARG A 384 -19.44 -34.05 -18.02
CA ARG A 384 -20.05 -33.86 -19.34
C ARG A 384 -19.12 -33.22 -20.36
N ASP A 385 -18.40 -32.17 -19.97
CA ASP A 385 -17.67 -31.31 -20.90
C ASP A 385 -16.16 -31.62 -20.94
N GLY A 386 -15.69 -32.58 -20.12
CA GLY A 386 -14.30 -33.06 -20.12
C GLY A 386 -13.28 -32.05 -19.61
N ILE A 387 -13.73 -31.06 -18.82
CA ILE A 387 -12.92 -29.92 -18.35
C ILE A 387 -11.98 -30.32 -17.18
N GLY A 388 -12.10 -31.55 -16.68
CA GLY A 388 -11.21 -32.12 -15.67
C GLY A 388 -11.42 -33.62 -15.46
N ARG A 389 -10.62 -34.23 -14.58
CA ARG A 389 -10.72 -35.65 -14.20
C ARG A 389 -10.79 -35.77 -12.69
N LEU A 390 -11.82 -36.43 -12.16
CA LEU A 390 -11.92 -36.75 -10.73
C LEU A 390 -10.71 -37.61 -10.30
N VAL A 391 -10.02 -37.18 -9.25
CA VAL A 391 -8.82 -37.85 -8.73
C VAL A 391 -9.16 -38.66 -7.48
N GLY A 392 -9.97 -38.12 -6.59
CA GLY A 392 -10.32 -38.75 -5.31
C GLY A 392 -10.79 -37.73 -4.28
N PRO A 393 -11.02 -38.15 -3.03
CA PRO A 393 -11.42 -37.24 -1.95
C PRO A 393 -10.34 -36.20 -1.66
N ASP A 394 -10.74 -34.99 -1.28
CA ASP A 394 -9.83 -33.94 -0.83
C ASP A 394 -9.38 -34.20 0.61
N PRO A 395 -8.07 -34.40 0.86
CA PRO A 395 -7.57 -34.63 2.21
C PRO A 395 -7.72 -33.40 3.12
N SER A 396 -7.91 -32.20 2.57
CA SER A 396 -8.02 -30.94 3.31
C SER A 396 -9.48 -30.53 3.62
N CYS A 397 -10.47 -31.24 3.05
CA CYS A 397 -11.89 -30.88 3.15
C CYS A 397 -12.77 -32.13 3.20
N GLU A 398 -13.44 -32.38 4.33
CA GLU A 398 -14.36 -33.51 4.48
C GLU A 398 -15.53 -33.39 3.49
N GLY A 399 -15.73 -34.43 2.68
CA GLY A 399 -16.72 -34.43 1.59
C GLY A 399 -16.27 -33.71 0.31
N GLY A 400 -15.12 -33.02 0.34
CA GLY A 400 -14.53 -32.37 -0.82
C GLY A 400 -13.91 -33.37 -1.79
N THR A 401 -13.70 -32.94 -3.03
CA THR A 401 -13.16 -33.78 -4.11
C THR A 401 -12.02 -33.07 -4.84
N LEU A 402 -10.91 -33.79 -5.06
CA LEU A 402 -9.84 -33.33 -5.93
C LEU A 402 -10.16 -33.62 -7.39
N VAL A 403 -10.06 -32.59 -8.21
CA VAL A 403 -10.28 -32.66 -9.66
C VAL A 403 -9.00 -32.21 -10.36
N ALA A 404 -8.39 -33.08 -11.16
CA ALA A 404 -7.27 -32.70 -12.02
C ALA A 404 -7.80 -31.83 -13.16
N VAL A 405 -7.20 -30.65 -13.35
CA VAL A 405 -7.67 -29.63 -14.30
C VAL A 405 -6.49 -29.04 -15.08
N GLY A 406 -6.75 -28.57 -16.30
CA GLY A 406 -5.72 -27.88 -17.10
C GLY A 406 -5.59 -26.38 -16.81
N VAL A 407 -6.51 -25.83 -16.01
CA VAL A 407 -6.60 -24.39 -15.74
C VAL A 407 -7.16 -24.12 -14.35
N ALA A 408 -6.56 -23.17 -13.65
CA ALA A 408 -7.12 -22.53 -12.47
C ALA A 408 -7.81 -21.24 -12.91
N ASN A 409 -9.14 -21.16 -12.78
CA ASN A 409 -9.93 -20.02 -13.23
C ASN A 409 -11.09 -19.66 -12.28
N ARG A 410 -11.18 -20.32 -11.13
CA ARG A 410 -12.18 -20.04 -10.10
C ARG A 410 -11.55 -19.17 -9.01
N THR A 411 -11.90 -17.89 -9.01
CA THR A 411 -11.36 -16.91 -8.06
C THR A 411 -11.83 -17.23 -6.64
N MET A 412 -10.93 -17.12 -5.67
CA MET A 412 -11.11 -17.46 -4.25
C MET A 412 -11.33 -18.94 -3.94
N GLU A 413 -11.11 -19.83 -4.91
CA GLU A 413 -11.11 -21.27 -4.67
C GLU A 413 -9.70 -21.83 -4.49
N ARG A 414 -9.62 -23.01 -3.85
CA ARG A 414 -8.35 -23.66 -3.52
C ARG A 414 -7.88 -24.55 -4.67
N TYR A 415 -6.60 -24.47 -4.95
CA TYR A 415 -5.91 -25.32 -5.92
C TYR A 415 -4.64 -25.87 -5.30
N SER A 416 -4.16 -27.01 -5.81
CA SER A 416 -2.83 -27.50 -5.51
C SER A 416 -2.09 -27.91 -6.77
N PHE A 417 -0.77 -27.81 -6.73
CA PHE A 417 0.14 -28.26 -7.79
C PHE A 417 1.51 -28.56 -7.17
N THR A 418 2.37 -29.22 -7.93
CA THR A 418 3.70 -29.62 -7.50
C THR A 418 4.78 -28.66 -8.01
N VAL A 419 5.77 -28.41 -7.16
CA VAL A 419 6.95 -27.56 -7.44
C VAL A 419 8.23 -28.23 -6.93
N LEU A 420 9.39 -27.70 -7.34
CA LEU A 420 10.70 -28.28 -7.05
C LEU A 420 11.40 -27.68 -5.82
N PHE A 421 10.79 -26.71 -5.16
CA PHE A 421 11.32 -26.11 -3.94
C PHE A 421 10.18 -25.66 -3.02
N GLU A 422 10.47 -25.60 -1.72
CA GLU A 422 9.49 -25.22 -0.72
C GLU A 422 9.03 -23.76 -0.91
N LEU A 423 7.72 -23.56 -0.88
CA LEU A 423 7.08 -22.24 -0.79
C LEU A 423 6.54 -22.03 0.62
N HIS A 424 6.44 -20.79 1.05
CA HIS A 424 5.96 -20.43 2.37
C HIS A 424 4.54 -19.86 2.32
N GLU A 425 3.80 -20.01 3.42
CA GLU A 425 2.49 -19.39 3.54
C GLU A 425 2.61 -17.88 3.30
N ARG A 426 1.68 -17.34 2.49
CA ARG A 426 1.66 -15.94 2.02
C ARG A 426 2.65 -15.59 0.92
N ASP A 427 3.46 -16.53 0.41
CA ASP A 427 4.14 -16.30 -0.87
C ASP A 427 3.13 -15.91 -1.97
N ILE A 428 3.53 -14.98 -2.83
CA ILE A 428 2.71 -14.50 -3.94
C ILE A 428 3.16 -15.19 -5.22
N LEU A 429 2.21 -15.79 -5.92
CA LEU A 429 2.41 -16.27 -7.28
C LEU A 429 1.85 -15.24 -8.25
N ARG A 430 2.67 -14.83 -9.21
CA ARG A 430 2.27 -13.89 -10.26
C ARG A 430 2.72 -14.35 -11.63
N ILE A 431 2.17 -13.70 -12.64
CA ILE A 431 2.57 -13.88 -14.02
C ILE A 431 2.68 -12.54 -14.74
N ARG A 432 3.64 -12.45 -15.65
CA ARG A 432 3.74 -11.35 -16.60
C ARG A 432 2.63 -11.44 -17.64
N ARG A 433 1.90 -10.34 -17.86
CA ARG A 433 0.88 -10.19 -18.90
C ARG A 433 1.22 -8.94 -19.70
N ASP A 434 1.85 -9.09 -20.85
CA ASP A 434 2.18 -7.95 -21.72
C ASP A 434 0.91 -7.43 -22.41
N GLY A 435 0.45 -6.21 -22.07
CA GLY A 435 -0.67 -5.52 -22.73
C GLY A 435 -1.86 -5.15 -21.82
N GLN A 436 -2.87 -4.46 -22.38
CA GLN A 436 -4.07 -3.95 -21.68
C GLN A 436 -4.99 -5.02 -21.05
N ASP A 437 -4.60 -6.29 -21.07
CA ASP A 437 -5.36 -7.42 -20.53
C ASP A 437 -5.26 -7.54 -19.00
N VAL A 438 -4.47 -6.68 -18.35
CA VAL A 438 -4.39 -6.59 -16.89
C VAL A 438 -5.54 -5.78 -16.29
N GLY A 439 -6.76 -5.99 -16.80
CA GLY A 439 -8.03 -5.54 -16.23
C GLY A 439 -8.11 -4.05 -15.87
N ARG A 440 -8.92 -3.28 -16.61
CA ARG A 440 -9.56 -2.07 -16.07
C ARG A 440 -10.45 -2.48 -14.89
N VAL A 441 -9.89 -2.56 -13.70
CA VAL A 441 -10.67 -2.51 -12.47
C VAL A 441 -11.05 -1.05 -12.29
N LEU A 442 -12.32 -0.74 -12.57
CA LEU A 442 -12.95 0.56 -12.34
C LEU A 442 -12.87 0.97 -10.87
#